data_AF-A0A0D7WWB0-F1
#
_entry.id   AF-A0A0D7WWB0-F1
#
_cell.length_a   1.000
_cell.length_b   1.000
_cell.length_c   1.000
_cell.angle_alpha   90.00
_cell.angle_beta   90.00
_cell.angle_gamma   90.00
#
_symmetry.space_group_name_H-M   'P 1'
#
loop_
_entity.id
_entity.type
_entity.pdbx_description
1 polymer ?
#
loop_
_entity_poly.entity_id
_entity_poly.type
_entity_poly.pdbx_seq_one_letter_code
_entity_poly.pdbx_strand_id
1 'polypeptide(L)'
;MYEITRDIGDYTRQIWTFHLSKESNRLQIKLNSYRLLKRESRRHKYKETQSNSYDAVFRLGNTMLFEDVPFPEDVLAEVREAVINSVEFKNINTK
;
A
#
# COMPACT_ATOMS: atom_id res chain seq x y z
N MET A 1 -4.30 -9.73 0.09
CA MET A 1 -4.01 -8.38 -0.43
C MET A 1 -4.39 -7.41 0.66
N TYR A 2 -3.49 -6.50 1.04
CA TYR A 2 -3.69 -5.56 2.13
C TYR A 2 -3.65 -4.14 1.55
N GLU A 3 -4.58 -3.27 1.93
CA GLU A 3 -4.67 -1.92 1.40
C GLU A 3 -4.62 -0.91 2.55
N ILE A 4 -3.74 0.07 2.44
CA ILE A 4 -3.69 1.22 3.34
C ILE A 4 -4.16 2.43 2.54
N THR A 5 -5.08 3.20 3.12
CA THR A 5 -5.54 4.47 2.57
C THR A 5 -5.24 5.58 3.56
N ARG A 6 -4.58 6.65 3.11
CA ARG A 6 -4.41 7.86 3.91
C ARG A 6 -4.88 9.10 3.17
N ASP A 7 -5.62 9.93 3.89
CA ASP A 7 -6.00 11.25 3.43
C ASP A 7 -4.95 12.26 3.91
N ILE A 8 -4.33 12.97 2.97
CA ILE A 8 -3.41 14.08 3.25
C ILE A 8 -4.19 15.37 3.04
N GLY A 9 -4.58 15.97 4.15
CA GLY A 9 -5.44 17.15 4.17
C GLY A 9 -6.80 16.86 3.53
N ASP A 10 -7.41 17.92 3.00
CA ASP A 10 -8.78 17.83 2.49
C ASP A 10 -8.91 17.30 1.07
N TYR A 11 -7.83 17.25 0.28
CA TYR A 11 -7.95 17.13 -1.17
C TYR A 11 -7.09 16.04 -1.78
N THR A 12 -6.23 15.39 -0.99
CA THR A 12 -5.32 14.37 -1.47
C THR A 12 -5.56 13.07 -0.72
N ARG A 13 -5.52 11.97 -1.45
CA ARG A 13 -5.60 10.61 -0.91
C ARG A 13 -4.49 9.76 -1.51
N GLN A 14 -3.81 9.03 -0.65
CA GLN A 14 -2.82 8.04 -1.01
C GLN A 14 -3.37 6.66 -0.70
N ILE A 15 -3.23 5.74 -1.64
CA ILE A 15 -3.62 4.34 -1.47
C ILE A 15 -2.43 3.49 -1.81
N TRP A 16 -1.98 2.69 -0.86
CA TRP A 16 -0.96 1.67 -1.05
C TRP A 16 -1.62 0.31 -0.99
N THR A 17 -1.33 -0.52 -1.98
CA THR A 17 -1.82 -1.89 -2.01
C THR A 17 -0.64 -2.84 -1.95
N PHE A 18 -0.67 -3.75 -0.99
CA PHE A 18 0.37 -4.71 -0.69
C PHE A 18 -0.08 -6.12 -1.00
N HIS A 19 0.84 -6.89 -1.56
CA HIS A 19 0.72 -8.32 -1.69
C HIS A 19 1.63 -9.02 -0.68
N LEU A 20 1.08 -10.03 -0.03
CA LEU A 20 1.79 -10.81 0.96
C LEU A 20 2.13 -12.15 0.33
N SER A 21 3.42 -12.44 0.18
CA SER A 21 3.89 -13.71 -0.37
C SER A 21 4.73 -14.44 0.65
N LYS A 22 4.44 -15.73 0.87
CA LYS A 22 5.32 -16.60 1.64
C LYS A 22 6.33 -17.23 0.70
N GLU A 23 7.61 -17.00 0.96
CA GLU A 23 8.70 -17.65 0.21
C GLU A 23 9.54 -18.47 1.20
N SER A 24 9.51 -19.80 1.00
CA SER A 24 10.11 -20.79 1.89
C SER A 24 9.66 -20.62 3.35
N ASN A 25 10.51 -19.98 4.18
CA ASN A 25 10.30 -19.75 5.61
C ASN A 25 10.21 -18.26 5.99
N ARG A 26 10.06 -17.38 5.00
CA ARG A 26 9.95 -15.93 5.23
C ARG A 26 8.65 -15.42 4.64
N LEU A 27 8.02 -14.53 5.39
CA LEU A 27 6.92 -13.72 4.90
C LEU A 27 7.51 -12.48 4.23
N GLN A 28 7.23 -12.31 2.94
CA GLN A 28 7.60 -11.13 2.18
C GLN A 28 6.36 -10.26 1.96
N ILE A 29 6.54 -8.97 2.17
CA ILE A 29 5.56 -7.93 1.87
C ILE A 29 6.08 -7.23 0.61
N LYS A 30 5.28 -7.27 -0.47
CA LYS A 30 5.59 -6.59 -1.72
C LYS A 30 4.55 -5.50 -1.94
N LEU A 31 4.99 -4.28 -2.21
CA LEU A 31 4.08 -3.26 -2.70
C LEU A 31 3.62 -3.68 -4.11
N ASN A 32 2.32 -3.83 -4.26
CA ASN A 32 1.68 -4.20 -5.53
C ASN A 32 1.29 -2.99 -6.35
N SER A 33 0.80 -1.92 -5.71
CA SER A 33 0.49 -0.68 -6.39
C SER A 33 0.41 0.48 -5.42
N TYR A 34 0.63 1.69 -5.93
CA TYR A 34 0.39 2.92 -5.21
C TYR A 34 -0.40 3.88 -6.10
N ARG A 35 -1.44 4.48 -5.55
CA ARG A 35 -2.31 5.43 -6.24
C ARG A 35 -2.39 6.72 -5.45
N LEU A 36 -1.98 7.81 -6.08
CA LEU A 36 -2.31 9.15 -5.62
C LEU A 36 -3.61 9.59 -6.30
N LEU A 37 -4.53 10.06 -5.48
CA LEU A 37 -5.83 10.55 -5.86
C LEU A 37 -5.96 11.99 -5.37
N LYS A 38 -6.52 12.86 -6.22
CA LYS A 38 -6.81 14.25 -5.85
C LYS A 38 -8.27 14.59 -6.16
N ARG A 39 -8.83 15.53 -5.40
CA ARG A 39 -10.12 16.15 -5.68
C ARG A 39 -9.97 17.67 -5.65
N GLU A 40 -10.74 18.37 -6.46
CA GLU A 40 -10.68 19.84 -6.55
C GLU A 40 -11.37 20.53 -5.37
N SER A 41 -12.38 19.88 -4.79
CA SER A 41 -13.04 20.34 -3.56
C SER A 41 -13.65 19.17 -2.81
N ARG A 42 -14.11 19.40 -1.56
CA ARG A 42 -14.71 18.36 -0.72
C ARG A 42 -15.96 17.71 -1.33
N ARG A 43 -16.64 18.40 -2.26
CA ARG A 43 -17.83 17.91 -2.98
C ARG A 43 -17.49 17.09 -4.23
N HIS A 44 -16.25 17.18 -4.71
CA HIS A 44 -15.80 16.43 -5.87
C HIS A 44 -15.32 15.04 -5.47
N LYS A 45 -15.55 14.05 -6.35
CA LYS A 45 -14.97 12.72 -6.21
C LYS A 45 -13.46 12.79 -6.42
N TYR A 46 -12.74 11.95 -5.68
CA TYR A 46 -11.32 11.70 -5.92
C TYR A 46 -11.11 11.13 -7.32
N LYS A 47 -10.14 11.68 -8.05
CA LYS A 47 -9.71 11.21 -9.37
C LYS A 47 -8.23 10.86 -9.31
N GLU A 48 -7.83 9.83 -10.05
CA GLU A 48 -6.41 9.45 -10.14
C GLU A 48 -5.63 10.58 -10.82
N THR A 49 -4.49 10.95 -10.25
CA THR A 49 -3.60 11.93 -10.87
C THR A 49 -2.96 11.33 -12.12
N GLN A 50 -3.17 11.98 -13.28
CA GLN A 50 -2.61 11.54 -14.57
C GLN A 50 -1.07 11.49 -14.60
N SER A 51 -0.41 12.21 -13.69
CA SER A 51 1.05 12.19 -13.50
C SER A 51 1.44 11.34 -12.29
N ASN A 52 0.88 10.13 -12.16
CA ASN A 52 1.45 9.14 -11.25
C ASN A 52 2.68 8.52 -11.91
N SER A 53 3.86 9.04 -11.59
CA SER A 53 5.16 8.42 -11.94
C SER A 53 5.18 6.92 -11.63
N TYR A 54 4.38 6.50 -10.65
CA TYR A 54 4.17 5.14 -10.18
C TYR A 54 3.53 4.17 -11.18
N ASP A 55 2.51 4.63 -11.91
CA ASP A 55 1.75 3.78 -12.85
C ASP A 55 2.62 3.44 -14.08
N ALA A 56 3.51 4.35 -14.45
CA ALA A 56 4.47 4.17 -15.55
C ALA A 56 5.58 3.17 -15.22
N VAL A 57 6.13 3.19 -14.00
CA VAL A 57 7.22 2.27 -13.61
C VAL A 57 6.71 0.84 -13.42
N PHE A 58 5.52 0.66 -12.84
CA PHE A 58 4.93 -0.68 -12.67
C PHE A 58 4.53 -1.31 -14.00
N ARG A 59 4.06 -0.51 -14.98
CA ARG A 59 3.75 -0.98 -16.35
C ARG A 59 4.94 -1.59 -17.07
N LEU A 60 6.16 -1.13 -16.76
CA LEU A 60 7.38 -1.60 -17.41
C LEU A 60 7.98 -2.86 -16.77
N GLY A 61 7.30 -3.46 -15.78
CA GLY A 61 7.81 -4.62 -15.06
C GLY A 61 9.01 -4.31 -14.15
N ASN A 62 9.34 -3.03 -13.98
CA ASN A 62 10.38 -2.60 -13.06
C ASN A 62 9.86 -2.74 -11.63
N THR A 63 10.58 -3.52 -10.83
CA THR A 63 10.37 -3.56 -9.37
C THR A 63 10.82 -2.21 -8.85
N MET A 64 9.89 -1.38 -8.36
CA MET A 64 10.26 -0.12 -7.73
C MET A 64 11.18 -0.39 -6.55
N LEU A 65 12.22 0.42 -6.43
CA LEU A 65 13.01 0.49 -5.21
C LEU A 65 12.19 1.23 -4.16
N PHE A 66 12.43 0.85 -2.90
CA PHE A 66 11.69 1.34 -1.74
C PHE A 66 11.76 2.86 -1.56
N GLU A 67 12.77 3.50 -2.15
CA GLU A 67 13.09 4.92 -2.08
C GLU A 67 12.20 5.79 -2.97
N ASP A 68 11.58 5.21 -4.01
CA ASP A 68 10.76 5.95 -4.97
C ASP A 68 9.34 6.23 -4.47
N VAL A 69 8.88 5.51 -3.46
CA VAL A 69 7.53 5.64 -2.89
C VAL A 69 7.63 6.42 -1.58
N PRO A 70 6.73 7.41 -1.32
CA PRO A 70 6.61 7.99 0.00
C PRO A 70 6.08 6.90 0.94
N PHE A 71 6.99 6.17 1.56
CA PHE A 71 6.78 5.23 2.64
C PHE A 71 7.09 5.94 3.94
N PRO A 72 6.12 6.65 4.53
CA PRO A 72 6.31 7.08 5.90
C PRO A 72 6.43 5.81 6.77
N GLU A 73 7.36 5.81 7.72
CA GLU A 73 7.72 4.60 8.51
C GLU A 73 6.52 4.00 9.24
N ASP A 74 5.52 4.81 9.54
CA ASP A 74 4.26 4.42 10.17
C ASP A 74 3.39 3.52 9.29
N VAL A 75 3.37 3.70 7.97
CA VAL A 75 2.68 2.80 7.04
C VAL A 75 3.32 1.41 7.07
N LEU A 76 4.64 1.33 7.20
CA LEU A 76 5.34 0.04 7.30
C LEU A 76 5.08 -0.66 8.62
N ALA A 77 5.04 0.11 9.72
CA ALA A 77 4.65 -0.41 11.02
C ALA A 77 3.22 -0.97 10.96
N GLU A 78 2.28 -0.26 10.34
CA GLU A 78 0.89 -0.69 10.19
C GLU A 78 0.76 -1.98 9.37
N VAL A 79 1.45 -2.10 8.23
CA VAL A 79 1.43 -3.37 7.48
C VAL A 79 2.08 -4.49 8.30
N ARG A 80 3.18 -4.22 9.00
CA ARG A 80 3.87 -5.23 9.81
C ARG A 80 2.99 -5.75 10.95
N GLU A 81 2.32 -4.85 11.67
CA GLU A 81 1.36 -5.21 12.73
C GLU A 81 0.16 -5.97 12.17
N ALA A 82 -0.42 -5.50 11.06
CA ALA A 82 -1.53 -6.18 10.40
C ALA A 82 -1.16 -7.61 9.97
N VAL A 83 0.07 -7.80 9.48
CA VAL A 83 0.60 -9.11 9.11
C VAL A 83 0.79 -10.00 10.34
N ILE A 84 1.40 -9.50 11.42
CA ILE A 84 1.57 -10.25 12.68
C ILE A 84 0.21 -10.69 13.23
N ASN A 85 -0.74 -9.77 13.33
CA ASN A 85 -2.11 -10.06 13.77
C ASN A 85 -2.78 -11.12 12.88
N SER A 86 -2.63 -11.03 11.55
CA SER A 86 -3.20 -12.02 10.62
C SER A 86 -2.59 -13.42 10.76
N VAL A 87 -1.33 -13.51 11.21
CA VAL A 87 -0.63 -14.78 11.46
C VAL A 87 -1.04 -15.35 12.83
N GLU A 88 -1.16 -14.51 13.85
CA GLU A 88 -1.61 -14.93 15.19
C GLU A 88 -3.05 -15.46 15.19
N PHE A 89 -3.96 -14.83 14.45
CA PHE A 89 -5.33 -15.33 14.30
C PHE A 89 -5.42 -16.74 13.71
N LYS A 90 -4.46 -17.15 12.87
CA LYS A 90 -4.42 -18.52 12.32
C LYS A 90 -3.92 -19.56 13.33
N ASN A 91 -3.17 -19.16 14.34
CA ASN A 91 -2.68 -20.07 15.39
C ASN A 91 -3.67 -20.26 16.54
N ILE A 92 -4.67 -19.40 16.68
CA ILE A 92 -5.69 -19.52 17.74
C ILE A 92 -6.82 -20.49 17.33
N ASN A 93 -7.09 -20.65 16.03
CA ASN A 93 -8.15 -21.54 15.51
C ASN A 93 -7.70 -23.00 15.26
N THR A 94 -6.52 -23.40 15.73
CA THR A 94 -5.97 -24.76 15.59
C THR A 94 -5.76 -25.47 16.93
N LYS A 95 -6.52 -25.10 17.96
CA LYS A 95 -6.63 -25.88 19.20
C LYS A 95 -7.99 -26.56 19.34
#